data_AF-A0A2N9XPN2-F1
#
_entry.id   AF-A0A2N9XPN2-F1
#
_cell.length_a   1.000
_cell.length_b   1.000
_cell.length_c   1.000
_cell.angle_alpha   90.00
_cell.angle_beta   90.00
_cell.angle_gamma   90.00
#
_symmetry.space_group_name_H-M   'P 1'
#
loop_
_entity.id
_entity.type
_entity.pdbx_description
1 polymer ?
#
loop_
_entity_poly.entity_id
_entity_poly.type
_entity_poly.pdbx_seq_one_letter_code
_entity_poly.pdbx_strand_id
1 'polypeptide(L)' 'MNLQEYLNSKGRGSTTALAKSIGAHVPDVSRWAEGKRPCPRWRCLKIEKYTNGVVSRKDLRPFDYKKHWPELGDIHDDN' A
#
# COMPACT_ATOMS: atom_id res chain seq x y z
N MET A 1 7.46 4.47 -4.30
CA MET A 1 6.57 4.48 -5.49
C MET A 1 5.15 4.23 -5.01
N ASN A 2 4.21 5.02 -5.48
CA ASN A 2 2.84 5.05 -4.95
C ASN A 2 2.00 3.95 -5.61
N LEU A 3 0.94 3.51 -4.94
CA LEU A 3 0.06 2.45 -5.45
C LEU A 3 -0.54 2.83 -6.82
N GLN A 4 -0.94 4.08 -7.02
CA GLN A 4 -1.49 4.55 -8.30
C GLN A 4 -0.49 4.42 -9.45
N GLU A 5 0.75 4.83 -9.23
CA GLU A 5 1.80 4.74 -10.26
C GLU A 5 2.14 3.29 -10.59
N TYR A 6 2.18 2.42 -9.58
CA TYR A 6 2.34 0.97 -9.78
C TYR A 6 1.24 0.38 -10.65
N LEU A 7 -0.02 0.70 -10.34
CA LEU A 7 -1.17 0.20 -11.11
C LEU A 7 -1.17 0.72 -12.55
N ASN A 8 -0.82 1.99 -12.75
CA ASN A 8 -0.69 2.57 -14.09
C ASN A 8 0.46 1.94 -14.88
N SER A 9 1.62 1.72 -14.26
CA SER A 9 2.78 1.06 -14.87
C SER A 9 2.49 -0.38 -15.31
N LYS A 10 1.65 -1.11 -14.57
CA LYS A 10 1.24 -2.48 -14.92
C LYS A 10 0.16 -2.54 -16.01
N GLY A 11 -0.56 -1.45 -16.26
CA GLY A 11 -1.57 -1.35 -17.31
C GLY A 11 -2.97 -1.80 -16.90
N ARG A 12 -3.86 -1.94 -17.90
CA ARG A 12 -5.29 -2.26 -17.68
C ARG A 12 -5.46 -3.63 -17.00
N GLY A 13 -6.37 -3.69 -16.02
CA GLY A 13 -6.67 -4.91 -15.27
C GLY A 13 -5.82 -5.14 -14.01
N SER A 14 -4.75 -4.38 -13.82
CA SER A 14 -3.86 -4.49 -12.66
C SER A 14 -4.58 -4.27 -11.33
N THR A 15 -5.52 -3.32 -11.28
CA THR A 15 -6.35 -3.06 -10.09
C THR A 15 -7.19 -4.29 -9.74
N THR A 16 -7.80 -4.93 -10.75
CA THR A 16 -8.61 -6.14 -10.57
C THR A 16 -7.76 -7.32 -10.13
N ALA A 17 -6.57 -7.50 -10.72
CA ALA A 17 -5.63 -8.55 -10.35
C ALA A 17 -5.16 -8.41 -8.89
N LEU A 18 -4.76 -7.19 -8.50
CA LEU A 18 -4.40 -6.87 -7.12
C LEU A 18 -5.56 -7.14 -6.16
N ALA A 19 -6.75 -6.62 -6.48
CA ALA A 19 -7.96 -6.81 -5.66
C ALA A 19 -8.27 -8.29 -5.43
N LYS A 20 -8.24 -9.10 -6.50
CA LYS A 20 -8.46 -10.55 -6.42
C LYS A 20 -7.40 -11.25 -5.56
N SER A 21 -6.13 -10.88 -5.73
CA SER A 21 -5.03 -11.51 -4.98
C SER A 21 -5.10 -11.22 -3.48
N ILE A 22 -5.47 -10.00 -3.09
CA ILE A 22 -5.52 -9.61 -1.67
C ILE A 22 -6.89 -9.87 -1.02
N GLY A 23 -7.89 -10.30 -1.79
CA GLY A 23 -9.27 -10.49 -1.35
C GLY A 23 -9.97 -9.17 -1.01
N ALA A 24 -9.72 -8.12 -1.80
CA ALA A 24 -10.38 -6.82 -1.67
C ALA A 24 -11.33 -6.55 -2.83
N HIS A 25 -12.22 -5.57 -2.64
CA HIS A 25 -13.08 -5.11 -3.72
C HIS A 25 -12.32 -4.13 -4.63
N VAL A 26 -12.47 -4.24 -5.95
CA VAL A 26 -11.79 -3.40 -6.94
C VAL A 26 -11.93 -1.88 -6.66
N PRO A 27 -13.13 -1.33 -6.39
CA PRO A 27 -13.26 0.10 -6.09
C PRO A 27 -12.62 0.51 -4.75
N ASP A 28 -12.44 -0.40 -3.79
CA ASP A 28 -11.66 -0.08 -2.59
C ASP A 28 -10.19 0.15 -2.95
N VAL A 29 -9.64 -0.72 -3.80
CA VAL A 29 -8.25 -0.59 -4.28
C VAL A 29 -8.06 0.72 -5.05
N SER A 30 -9.01 1.07 -5.92
CA SER A 30 -9.00 2.37 -6.64
C SER A 30 -8.98 3.54 -5.65
N ARG A 31 -9.87 3.54 -4.65
CA ARG A 31 -9.93 4.62 -3.65
C ARG A 31 -8.66 4.74 -2.83
N TRP A 32 -7.94 3.65 -2.56
CA TRP A 32 -6.63 3.72 -1.90
C TRP A 32 -5.55 4.27 -2.82
N ALA A 33 -5.57 3.87 -4.10
CA ALA A 33 -4.61 4.36 -5.08
C ALA A 33 -4.77 5.87 -5.28
N GLU A 34 -6.01 6.36 -5.36
CA GLU A 34 -6.36 7.79 -5.47
C GLU A 34 -6.13 8.57 -4.17
N GLY A 35 -5.78 7.90 -3.05
CA GLY A 35 -5.63 8.54 -1.74
C GLY A 35 -6.95 9.03 -1.09
N LYS A 36 -8.10 8.77 -1.72
CA LYS A 36 -9.44 9.14 -1.21
C LYS A 36 -9.80 8.46 0.11
N ARG A 37 -9.20 7.30 0.39
CA ARG A 37 -9.36 6.59 1.66
C ARG A 37 -8.03 5.97 2.07
N PRO A 38 -7.64 6.04 3.36
CA PRO A 38 -6.45 5.35 3.83
C PRO A 38 -6.60 3.83 3.69
N CYS A 39 -5.55 3.17 3.20
CA CYS A 39 -5.51 1.73 3.11
C CYS A 39 -5.52 1.11 4.53
N PRO A 40 -6.35 0.08 4.79
CA PRO A 40 -6.36 -0.59 6.09
C PRO A 40 -5.02 -1.28 6.37
N ARG A 41 -4.53 -1.23 7.62
CA ARG A 41 -3.22 -1.81 8.03
C ARG A 41 -2.98 -3.23 7.52
N TRP A 42 -3.99 -4.09 7.70
CA TRP A 42 -3.98 -5.50 7.33
C TRP A 42 -3.95 -5.73 5.80
N ARG A 43 -4.40 -4.76 5.01
CA ARG A 43 -4.30 -4.79 3.53
C ARG A 43 -2.97 -4.21 3.04
N CYS A 44 -2.38 -3.25 3.75
CA CYS A 44 -1.07 -2.70 3.38
C CYS A 44 0.01 -3.78 3.24
N LEU A 45 0.08 -4.70 4.22
CA LEU A 45 1.03 -5.83 4.16
C LEU A 45 0.78 -6.76 2.97
N LYS A 46 -0.49 -6.99 2.60
CA LYS A 46 -0.84 -7.82 1.44
C LYS A 46 -0.43 -7.16 0.13
N ILE A 47 -0.63 -5.84 0.02
CA ILE A 47 -0.22 -5.05 -1.16
C ILE A 47 1.31 -5.01 -1.26
N GLU A 48 2.03 -4.79 -0.16
CA GLU A 48 3.49 -4.82 -0.11
C GLU A 48 4.04 -6.17 -0.60
N LYS A 49 3.47 -7.28 -0.13
CA LYS A 49 3.82 -8.63 -0.61
C LYS A 49 3.48 -8.85 -2.08
N TYR A 50 2.28 -8.46 -2.52
CA TYR A 50 1.86 -8.61 -3.92
C TYR A 50 2.75 -7.83 -4.89
N THR A 51 3.13 -6.61 -4.49
CA THR A 51 4.00 -5.75 -5.28
C THR A 51 5.48 -6.08 -5.12
N ASN A 52 5.82 -7.13 -4.38
CA ASN A 52 7.19 -7.55 -4.08
C ASN A 52 8.05 -6.41 -3.49
N GLY A 53 7.46 -5.60 -2.62
CA GLY A 53 8.13 -4.46 -1.97
C GLY A 53 8.21 -3.18 -2.80
N VAL A 54 7.73 -3.16 -4.06
CA VAL A 54 7.72 -1.94 -4.89
C VAL A 54 6.84 -0.85 -4.28
N VAL A 55 5.71 -1.24 -3.69
CA VAL A 55 4.82 -0.35 -2.94
C VAL A 55 4.90 -0.75 -1.47
N SER A 56 5.58 0.06 -0.66
CA SER A 56 5.71 -0.22 0.77
C SER A 56 4.47 0.28 1.54
N ARG A 57 4.27 -0.26 2.74
CA ARG A 57 3.21 0.23 3.64
C ARG A 57 3.36 1.71 4.02
N LYS A 58 4.58 2.25 3.93
CA LYS A 58 4.88 3.69 4.06
C LYS A 58 4.26 4.50 2.91
N ASP A 59 4.45 4.07 1.66
CA ASP A 59 3.84 4.71 0.48
C ASP A 59 2.30 4.64 0.52
N LEU A 60 1.74 3.57 1.09
CA LEU A 60 0.28 3.42 1.23
C LEU A 60 -0.35 4.27 2.34
N ARG A 61 0.45 4.65 3.34
CA ARG A 61 -0.01 5.41 4.51
C ARG A 61 1.02 6.44 4.96
N PRO A 62 1.38 7.43 4.12
CA PRO A 62 2.46 8.37 4.42
C PRO A 62 2.20 9.22 5.67
N PHE A 63 0.94 9.42 6.06
CA PHE A 63 0.58 10.25 7.23
C PHE A 63 0.43 9.46 8.54
N ASP A 64 0.01 8.19 8.48
CA ASP A 64 -0.31 7.38 9.68
C ASP A 64 0.65 6.21 9.90
N TYR A 65 1.63 5.97 9.01
CA TYR A 65 2.48 4.78 9.13
C TYR A 65 3.22 4.75 10.47
N LYS A 66 3.75 5.88 10.96
CA LYS A 66 4.46 5.96 12.24
C LYS A 66 3.61 5.55 13.45
N LYS A 67 2.30 5.82 13.40
CA LYS A 67 1.35 5.42 14.46
C LYS A 67 1.06 3.92 14.48
N HIS A 68 1.27 3.26 13.35
CA HIS A 68 0.86 1.88 13.13
C HIS A 68 2.02 0.90 13.05
N TRP A 69 3.16 1.39 12.60
CA TRP A 69 4.44 0.70 12.50
C TRP A 69 5.53 1.63 13.04
N PRO A 70 5.56 1.87 14.36
CA PRO A 70 6.61 2.69 14.96
C PRO A 70 8.02 2.12 14.69
N GLU A 71 8.15 0.80 14.51
CA GLU A 71 9.42 0.15 14.14
C GLU A 71 9.98 0.58 12.78
N LEU A 72 9.16 1.24 11.95
CA LEU A 72 9.56 1.75 10.64
C LEU A 72 9.96 3.24 10.67
N GLY A 73 9.65 3.94 11.76
CA GLY A 73 10.00 5.34 11.97
C GLY A 73 11.15 5.40 12.96
N ASP A 74 12.36 5.57 12.44
CA ASP A 74 13.56 5.91 13.20
C ASP A 74 14.10 4.75 14.06
N ILE A 75 15.14 4.08 13.53
CA ILE A 75 16.15 3.42 14.35
C ILE A 75 16.89 4.57 15.03
N HIS A 76 16.40 5.00 16.19
CA HIS A 76 17.23 5.80 17.09
C HIS A 76 18.19 4.82 17.76
N ASP A 77 19.33 4.60 17.09
CA ASP A 77 20.52 3.99 17.67
C ASP A 77 21.07 4.97 18.70
N ASP A 78 20.59 4.89 19.94
CA ASP A 78 21.33 5.43 21.09
C ASP A 78 22.55 4.52 21.30
N ASN A 79 23.69 4.91 20.74
CA ASN A 79 25.00 4.44 21.17
C ASN A 79 25.85 5.61 21.69
#